data_AF-A0A835X9F5-F1
#
_entry.id   AF-A0A835X9F5-F1
#
_cell.length_a   1.000
_cell.length_b   1.000
_cell.length_c   1.000
_cell.angle_alpha   90.00
_cell.angle_beta   90.00
_cell.angle_gamma   90.00
#
_symmetry.space_group_name_H-M   'P 1'
#
loop_
_entity.id
_entity.type
_entity.pdbx_description
1 polymer ?
#
loop_
_entity_poly.entity_id
_entity_poly.type
_entity_poly.pdbx_seq_one_letter_code
_entity_poly.pdbx_strand_id
1 'polypeptide(L)' 'MTDPTEINSVYWNEEKKSWEHKMIQVEEYHGFVECQQCRRPLSHNIKTGGEFKVVYVECGCSRRSR' A
#
# COMPACT_ATOMS: atom_id res chain seq x y z
N MET A 1 -16.66 4.03 -8.30
CA MET A 1 -15.79 3.05 -7.61
C MET A 1 -15.69 3.52 -6.18
N THR A 2 -15.99 2.65 -5.22
CA THR A 2 -15.92 3.01 -3.79
C THR A 2 -14.46 3.01 -3.37
N ASP A 3 -14.07 4.01 -2.58
CA ASP A 3 -12.74 4.07 -2.00
C ASP A 3 -12.45 2.84 -1.12
N PRO A 4 -11.18 2.39 -1.04
CA PRO A 4 -10.84 1.23 -0.22
C PRO A 4 -11.00 1.54 1.26
N THR A 5 -11.63 0.65 2.00
CA THR A 5 -11.73 0.71 3.47
C THR A 5 -10.55 0.02 4.16
N GLU A 6 -9.84 -0.85 3.44
CA GLU A 6 -8.67 -1.58 3.92
C GLU A 6 -7.61 -1.67 2.83
N ILE A 7 -6.33 -1.58 3.22
CA ILE A 7 -5.19 -1.69 2.32
C ILE A 7 -4.20 -2.71 2.87
N ASN A 8 -3.80 -3.66 2.02
CA ASN A 8 -2.71 -4.59 2.33
C ASN A 8 -1.36 -3.90 2.06
N SER A 9 -0.83 -3.22 3.08
CA SER A 9 0.42 -2.48 2.98
C SER A 9 1.63 -3.40 3.09
N VAL A 10 2.70 -3.09 2.35
CA VAL A 10 4.01 -3.72 2.48
C VAL A 10 4.98 -2.77 3.18
N TYR A 11 5.77 -3.29 4.11
CA TYR A 11 6.79 -2.55 4.84
C TYR A 11 8.04 -3.42 5.08
N TRP A 12 9.18 -2.77 5.29
CA TRP A 12 10.41 -3.47 5.67
C TRP A 12 10.41 -3.73 7.18
N ASN A 13 10.43 -5.00 7.57
CA ASN A 13 10.58 -5.40 8.96
C ASN A 13 12.08 -5.50 9.30
N GLU A 14 12.58 -4.55 10.09
CA GLU A 14 13.99 -4.48 10.47
C GLU A 14 14.46 -5.65 11.33
N GLU A 15 13.59 -6.20 12.19
CA GLU A 15 13.94 -7.32 13.08
C GLU A 15 14.15 -8.62 12.30
N LYS A 16 13.26 -8.87 11.33
CA LYS A 16 13.30 -10.08 10.50
C LYS A 16 14.13 -9.94 9.24
N LYS A 17 14.56 -8.70 8.91
CA LYS A 17 15.26 -8.36 7.67
C LYS A 17 14.50 -8.87 6.43
N SER A 18 13.19 -8.66 6.42
CA SER A 18 12.30 -9.10 5.35
C SER A 18 11.19 -8.10 5.07
N TRP A 19 10.62 -8.17 3.88
CA TRP A 19 9.38 -7.46 3.57
C TRP A 19 8.20 -8.20 4.17
N GLU A 20 7.35 -7.49 4.91
CA GLU A 20 6.14 -8.02 5.50
C GLU A 20 4.91 -7.22 5.09
N HIS A 21 3.75 -7.84 5.30
CA HIS A 21 2.46 -7.28 4.97
C HIS A 21 1.68 -6.95 6.23
N LYS A 22 0.98 -5.82 6.22
CA LYS A 22 0.07 -5.42 7.28
C LYS A 22 -1.19 -4.81 6.68
N MET A 23 -2.34 -5.30 7.14
CA MET A 23 -3.64 -4.71 6.81
C MET A 23 -3.81 -3.39 7.57
N ILE A 24 -4.11 -2.33 6.83
CA ILE A 24 -4.33 -0.98 7.35
C ILE A 24 -5.77 -0.58 7.09
N GLN A 25 -6.49 -0.19 8.14
CA GLN A 25 -7.82 0.41 8.05
C GLN A 25 -7.73 1.83 7.52
N VAL A 26 -8.63 2.21 6.62
CA VAL A 26 -8.68 3.54 6.00
C VAL A 26 -9.81 4.35 6.62
N GLU A 27 -9.49 5.50 7.21
CA GLU A 27 -10.48 6.45 7.71
C GLU A 27 -10.89 7.44 6.60
N GLU A 28 -9.89 7.98 5.89
CA GLU A 28 -10.10 8.87 4.74
C GLU A 28 -9.15 8.49 3.60
N TYR A 29 -9.64 8.50 2.36
CA TYR A 29 -8.88 8.12 1.17
C TYR A 29 -8.59 9.34 0.29
N HIS A 30 -7.33 9.52 -0.11
CA HIS A 30 -6.87 10.70 -0.87
C HIS A 30 -6.21 10.32 -2.20
N GLY A 31 -6.34 9.07 -2.63
CA GLY A 31 -5.81 8.58 -3.91
C GLY A 31 -4.54 7.76 -3.77
N PHE A 32 -3.88 7.55 -4.90
CA PHE A 32 -2.76 6.63 -5.03
C PHE A 32 -1.80 7.07 -6.12
N VAL A 33 -0.57 6.55 -6.05
CA VAL A 33 0.42 6.67 -7.12
C VAL A 33 0.50 5.35 -7.87
N GLU A 34 0.47 5.41 -9.20
CA GLU A 34 0.55 4.23 -10.07
C GLU A 34 1.99 3.86 -10.43
N CYS A 35 2.24 2.55 -10.53
CA CYS A 35 3.39 2.02 -11.25
C CYS A 35 3.26 2.33 -12.75
N GLN A 36 4.27 2.96 -13.32
CA GLN A 36 4.26 3.31 -14.75
C GLN A 36 4.24 2.09 -15.68
N GLN A 37 4.73 0.93 -15.21
CA GLN A 37 4.80 -0.29 -16.02
C GLN A 37 3.51 -1.11 -15.97
N CYS A 38 2.98 -1.38 -14.77
CA CYS A 38 1.79 -2.23 -14.63
C CYS A 38 0.48 -1.45 -14.44
N ARG A 39 0.54 -0.11 -14.30
CA ARG A 39 -0.61 0.77 -14.05
C ARG A 39 -1.46 0.36 -12.85
N ARG A 40 -0.83 -0.28 -11.86
CA ARG A 40 -1.43 -0.63 -10.56
C ARG A 40 -0.87 0.27 -9.45
N PRO A 41 -1.59 0.44 -8.33
CA PRO A 41 -1.10 1.23 -7.21
C PRO A 41 0.27 0.76 -6.70
N LEU A 42 1.15 1.71 -6.39
CA LEU A 42 2.42 1.54 -5.66
C LEU A 42 2.31 2.05 -4.23
N SER A 43 1.53 3.10 -4.03
CA SER A 43 1.25 3.67 -2.73
C SER A 43 -0.13 4.31 -2.71
N HIS A 44 -0.71 4.43 -1.51
CA HIS A 44 -1.95 5.13 -1.25
C HIS A 44 -1.71 6.25 -0.23
N ASN A 45 -2.39 7.37 -0.43
CA ASN A 45 -2.43 8.47 0.52
C ASN A 45 -3.71 8.34 1.33
N ILE A 46 -3.58 8.05 2.62
CA ILE A 46 -4.74 7.78 3.49
C ILE A 46 -4.59 8.50 4.83
N LYS A 47 -5.72 8.70 5.51
CA LYS A 47 -5.76 8.97 6.93
C LYS A 47 -6.10 7.70 7.68
N THR A 48 -5.38 7.42 8.77
CA THR A 48 -5.68 6.29 9.66
C THR A 48 -5.00 6.47 11.01
N GLY A 49 -5.75 6.25 12.08
CA GLY A 49 -5.36 6.63 13.43
C GLY A 49 -5.31 8.15 13.61
N GLY A 50 -6.14 8.90 12.88
CA GLY A 50 -6.15 10.37 12.90
C GLY A 50 -5.01 11.05 12.14
N GLU A 51 -4.05 10.30 11.59
CA GLU A 51 -2.87 10.84 10.90
C GLU A 51 -2.88 10.52 9.40
N PHE A 52 -2.45 11.49 8.59
CA PHE A 52 -2.18 11.30 7.17
C PHE A 52 -0.86 10.59 6.95
N LYS A 53 -0.85 9.53 6.15
CA LYS A 53 0.38 8.86 5.75
C LYS A 53 0.27 8.23 4.37
N VAL A 54 1.44 8.04 3.78
CA VAL A 54 1.65 7.25 2.58
C VAL A 54 1.85 5.80 3.01
N VAL A 55 1.04 4.89 2.49
CA VAL A 55 1.24 3.44 2.65
C VAL A 55 1.65 2.83 1.33
N TYR A 56 2.71 2.02 1.34
CA TYR A 56 3.16 1.31 0.14
C TYR A 56 2.46 -0.03 0.02
N VAL A 57 2.26 -0.49 -1.21
CA VAL A 57 1.70 -1.81 -1.52
C VAL A 57 2.66 -2.58 -2.42
N GLU A 58 2.53 -3.91 -2.40
CA GLU A 58 3.33 -4.76 -3.27
C GLU A 58 2.99 -4.49 -4.76
N CYS A 59 4.00 -4.08 -5.54
CA CYS A 59 3.83 -3.77 -6.95
C CYS A 59 3.42 -5.00 -7.76
N GLY A 60 2.46 -4.88 -8.67
CA GLY A 60 2.08 -5.98 -9.56
C GLY A 60 3.23 -6.55 -10.41
N CYS A 61 4.29 -5.77 -10.65
CA CYS A 61 5.49 -6.24 -11.35
C CYS A 61 6.29 -7.27 -10.53
N SER A 62 6.29 -7.21 -9.18
CA SER A 62 7.04 -8.17 -8.34
C SER A 62 6.45 -9.58 -8.43
N ARG A 63 5.19 -9.70 -8.82
CA ARG A 63 4.49 -10.99 -8.97
C ARG A 63 4.71 -11.67 -10.32
N ARG A 64 5.35 -11.01 -11.29
CA ARG A 64 5.62 -11.59 -12.63
C ARG A 64 6.82 -12.54 -12.68
N SER A 65 7.53 -12.71 -11.56
CA SER A 65 8.68 -13.60 -11.43
C SER A 65 8.34 -14.99 -10.87
N ARG A 66 7.05 -15.36 -10.83
CA ARG A 66 6.59 -16.72 -10.52
C ARG A 66 5.88 -17.34 -11.71
#